data_AF-A0A0D6ZZV9-F1
#
_entry.id   AF-A0A0D6ZZV9-F1
#
_cell.length_a   1.000
_cell.length_b   1.000
_cell.length_c   1.000
_cell.angle_alpha   90.00
_cell.angle_beta   90.00
_cell.angle_gamma   90.00
#
_symmetry.space_group_name_H-M   'P 1'
#
loop_
_entity.id
_entity.type
_entity.pdbx_description
1 polymer ?
#
loop_
_entity_poly.entity_id
_entity_poly.type
_entity_poly.pdbx_seq_one_letter_code
_entity_poly.pdbx_strand_id
1 'polypeptide(L)'
;MDGNNLLKWIAGIQMCTVADLCVFQSDYFIDSSFVDTFADEVCACKRSDPASNPSATTTYLPTVDVDSDMEDGAPHNVFLTDIDAETVDHTPCADNWKAAMASELKKMWGIYHETGVFATACWHGFILWLVDMVESGELAKYLLAMTSKILELLGEKNILAYDIGCAFEGTLSHSSLANKAKDQSLHCCVNAFHGTAHNATCQSRYHPNVIDGMGLEDLEMLERIFSTSNQVAAVTHYASAFHR
;
A
#
# COMPACT_ATOMS: atom_id res chain seq x y z
N MET A 1 8.36 24.94 8.88
CA MET A 1 8.90 23.77 9.60
C MET A 1 9.43 22.87 8.50
N ASP A 2 10.73 23.01 8.22
CA ASP A 2 11.35 22.29 7.11
C ASP A 2 11.35 20.80 7.42
N GLY A 3 10.80 20.04 6.47
CA GLY A 3 10.78 18.60 6.50
C GLY A 3 12.18 18.06 6.70
N ASN A 4 12.27 17.04 7.56
CA ASN A 4 13.45 16.27 7.87
C ASN A 4 13.97 15.56 6.59
N ASN A 5 14.63 16.31 5.70
CA ASN A 5 15.10 15.81 4.41
C ASN A 5 16.44 15.07 4.60
N LEU A 6 16.31 13.78 4.93
CA LEU A 6 17.40 12.83 5.21
C LEU A 6 18.30 12.54 4.01
N LEU A 7 17.84 12.79 2.78
CA LEU A 7 18.65 12.59 1.55
C LEU A 7 19.92 13.45 1.57
N LYS A 8 19.89 14.60 2.26
CA LYS A 8 21.07 15.48 2.41
C LYS A 8 22.17 14.86 3.28
N TRP A 9 21.82 13.91 4.16
CA TRP A 9 22.76 13.26 5.09
C TRP A 9 23.37 11.99 4.51
N ILE A 10 22.65 11.30 3.62
CA ILE A 10 23.05 10.00 3.08
C ILE A 10 23.92 10.12 1.83
N ALA A 11 23.95 11.28 1.18
CA ALA A 11 24.80 11.54 0.01
C ALA A 11 26.31 11.26 0.23
N GLY A 12 26.77 11.11 1.49
CA GLY A 12 28.15 10.74 1.84
C GLY A 12 28.37 9.29 2.32
N ILE A 13 27.32 8.47 2.48
CA ILE A 13 27.39 7.14 3.14
C ILE A 13 27.43 6.00 2.10
N GLN A 14 27.98 6.24 0.92
CA GLN A 14 28.04 5.25 -0.16
C GLN A 14 29.06 4.10 0.10
N MET A 15 29.60 3.97 1.31
CA MET A 15 30.74 3.10 1.63
C MET A 15 30.62 2.25 2.92
N CYS A 16 29.44 2.13 3.53
CA CYS A 16 29.27 1.22 4.67
C CYS A 16 29.32 -0.24 4.19
N THR A 17 30.42 -0.94 4.49
CA THR A 17 30.72 -2.32 4.05
C THR A 17 30.38 -3.39 5.09
N VAL A 18 29.84 -3.01 6.25
CA VAL A 18 29.53 -3.93 7.35
C VAL A 18 28.09 -3.69 7.80
N ALA A 19 27.24 -4.70 7.61
CA ALA A 19 25.88 -4.74 8.11
C ALA A 19 25.81 -5.66 9.36
N ASP A 20 24.86 -5.39 10.26
CA ASP A 20 24.50 -6.36 11.30
C ASP A 20 23.83 -7.56 10.64
N LEU A 21 24.35 -8.76 10.92
CA LEU A 21 23.85 -10.03 10.37
C LEU A 21 22.95 -10.76 11.37
N CYS A 22 22.71 -10.18 12.56
CA CYS A 22 21.79 -10.77 13.52
C CYS A 22 20.37 -10.79 12.92
N VAL A 23 19.70 -11.93 13.09
CA VAL A 23 18.33 -12.13 12.62
C VAL A 23 17.41 -12.13 13.84
N PHE A 24 16.42 -11.25 13.83
CA PHE A 24 15.38 -11.24 14.85
C PHE A 24 14.40 -12.38 14.57
N GLN A 25 14.45 -13.43 15.40
CA GLN A 25 13.53 -14.57 15.28
C GLN A 25 12.24 -14.27 16.02
N SER A 26 11.14 -14.18 15.29
CA SER A 26 9.84 -13.83 15.84
C SER A 26 8.72 -14.35 14.94
N ASP A 27 7.64 -14.83 15.57
CA ASP A 27 6.44 -15.28 14.87
C ASP A 27 5.58 -14.10 14.36
N TYR A 28 5.92 -12.87 14.73
CA TYR A 28 5.27 -11.65 14.22
C TYR A 28 5.70 -11.31 12.79
N PHE A 29 6.94 -11.64 12.40
CA PHE A 29 7.42 -11.31 11.06
C PHE A 29 7.07 -12.43 10.07
N ILE A 30 6.39 -12.06 8.99
CA ILE A 30 6.15 -12.97 7.88
C ILE A 30 7.37 -12.92 6.96
N ASP A 31 7.88 -14.09 6.61
CA ASP A 31 9.05 -14.25 5.75
C ASP A 31 8.79 -13.73 4.33
N SER A 32 9.80 -13.08 3.74
CA SER A 32 9.69 -12.50 2.40
C SER A 32 9.40 -13.56 1.34
N SER A 33 9.95 -14.78 1.46
CA SER A 33 9.69 -15.86 0.51
C SER A 33 8.23 -16.32 0.52
N PHE A 34 7.54 -16.21 1.67
CA PHE A 34 6.10 -16.45 1.73
C PHE A 34 5.31 -15.31 1.08
N VAL A 35 5.72 -14.06 1.29
CA VAL A 35 5.06 -12.90 0.66
C VAL A 35 5.21 -12.97 -0.86
N ASP A 36 6.37 -13.37 -1.34
CA ASP A 36 6.69 -13.43 -2.77
C ASP A 36 5.93 -14.54 -3.50
N THR A 37 5.29 -15.49 -2.81
CA THR A 37 4.37 -16.42 -3.48
C THR A 37 3.16 -15.71 -4.09
N PHE A 38 2.84 -14.51 -3.62
CA PHE A 38 1.75 -13.68 -4.13
C PHE A 38 2.22 -12.59 -5.10
N ALA A 39 3.52 -12.50 -5.42
CA ALA A 39 4.05 -11.44 -6.26
C ALA A 39 3.43 -11.43 -7.67
N ASP A 40 3.23 -12.62 -8.25
CA ASP A 40 2.71 -12.79 -9.62
C ASP A 40 1.17 -12.81 -9.68
N GLU A 41 0.49 -12.90 -8.54
CA GLU A 41 -0.99 -12.88 -8.46
C GLU A 41 -1.56 -11.47 -8.64
N VAL A 42 -0.67 -10.49 -8.66
CA VAL A 42 -0.95 -9.10 -8.81
C VAL A 42 -0.75 -8.75 -10.29
N CYS A 43 -1.77 -8.95 -11.11
CA CYS A 43 -1.70 -8.60 -12.52
C CYS A 43 -1.47 -7.09 -12.68
N ALA A 44 -0.41 -6.69 -13.39
CA ALA A 44 -0.32 -5.35 -13.98
C ALA A 44 -1.46 -5.22 -15.01
N CYS A 45 -2.49 -4.47 -14.67
CA CYS A 45 -3.66 -4.30 -15.51
C CYS A 45 -3.25 -3.57 -16.80
N LYS A 46 -3.31 -4.26 -17.95
CA LYS A 46 -3.08 -3.63 -19.26
C LYS A 46 -4.20 -2.62 -19.48
N ARG A 47 -3.84 -1.33 -19.59
CA ARG A 47 -4.76 -0.30 -20.11
C ARG A 47 -5.36 -0.80 -21.42
N SER A 48 -6.66 -0.98 -21.46
CA SER A 48 -7.37 -1.13 -22.72
C SER A 48 -7.33 0.22 -23.41
N ASP A 49 -6.60 0.30 -24.53
CA ASP A 49 -6.65 1.46 -25.41
C ASP A 49 -8.12 1.74 -25.77
N PRO A 50 -8.63 2.96 -25.54
CA PRO A 50 -9.98 3.29 -25.98
C PRO A 50 -10.01 3.21 -27.51
N ALA A 51 -10.74 2.20 -27.99
CA ALA A 51 -10.97 1.97 -29.40
C ALA A 51 -11.41 3.27 -30.09
N SER A 52 -10.69 3.61 -31.16
CA SER A 52 -10.99 4.69 -32.08
C SER A 52 -12.44 4.62 -32.57
N ASN A 53 -13.23 5.65 -32.29
CA ASN A 53 -14.35 6.01 -33.16
C ASN A 53 -14.46 7.55 -33.27
N PRO A 54 -14.59 8.08 -34.50
CA PRO A 54 -14.54 9.52 -34.75
C PRO A 54 -15.91 10.17 -34.56
N SER A 55 -15.90 11.48 -34.33
CA SER A 55 -17.02 12.43 -34.42
C SER A 55 -17.66 12.86 -33.10
N ALA A 56 -17.15 13.94 -32.51
CA ALA A 56 -17.96 15.09 -32.13
C ALA A 56 -17.04 16.30 -31.87
N THR A 57 -17.31 17.37 -32.62
CA THR A 57 -16.61 18.66 -32.63
C THR A 57 -17.05 19.56 -31.46
N THR A 58 -16.18 20.53 -31.14
CA THR A 58 -16.41 21.81 -30.43
C THR A 58 -16.40 21.73 -28.89
N THR A 59 -15.69 22.57 -28.11
CA THR A 59 -14.97 23.83 -28.35
C THR A 59 -13.95 24.01 -27.21
N TYR A 60 -12.70 24.38 -27.52
CA TYR A 60 -11.71 24.88 -26.56
C TYR A 60 -12.11 26.25 -26.01
N LEU A 61 -11.55 26.66 -24.87
CA LEU A 61 -10.70 27.87 -24.72
C LEU A 61 -10.09 27.94 -23.29
N PRO A 62 -8.99 28.68 -23.09
CA PRO A 62 -7.77 28.17 -22.44
C PRO A 62 -7.30 29.01 -21.24
N THR A 63 -6.35 28.49 -20.46
CA THR A 63 -5.31 29.32 -19.84
C THR A 63 -3.98 28.59 -19.91
N VAL A 64 -3.13 29.14 -20.77
CA VAL A 64 -1.67 29.04 -20.77
C VAL A 64 -1.13 29.48 -19.42
N ASP A 65 -0.14 28.76 -18.90
CA ASP A 65 1.15 29.35 -18.60
C ASP A 65 2.25 28.32 -18.91
N VAL A 66 3.21 28.82 -19.69
CA VAL A 66 4.37 28.14 -20.23
C VAL A 66 5.49 28.31 -19.22
N ASP A 67 6.21 27.25 -18.90
CA ASP A 67 7.67 27.34 -18.80
C ASP A 67 8.28 26.02 -19.25
N SER A 68 8.97 26.14 -20.37
CA SER A 68 9.72 25.13 -21.08
C SER A 68 11.17 25.18 -20.60
N ASP A 69 11.70 24.09 -20.06
CA ASP A 69 13.15 23.94 -19.89
C ASP A 69 13.59 22.49 -20.16
N MET A 70 14.34 22.35 -21.26
CA MET A 70 15.37 21.36 -21.60
C MET A 70 15.18 19.89 -21.15
N GLU A 71 14.76 19.03 -22.07
CA GLU A 71 15.01 17.58 -22.01
C GLU A 71 16.49 17.30 -22.32
N ASP A 72 17.25 16.92 -21.29
CA ASP A 72 18.53 16.25 -21.44
C ASP A 72 18.31 14.74 -21.50
N GLY A 73 18.89 14.09 -22.50
CA GLY A 73 18.69 12.68 -22.81
C GLY A 73 19.31 11.78 -21.74
N ALA A 74 18.47 11.18 -20.90
CA ALA A 74 18.83 10.06 -20.02
C ALA A 74 17.83 8.90 -20.24
N PRO A 75 18.30 7.63 -20.18
CA PRO A 75 17.52 6.48 -20.64
C PRO A 75 16.26 6.29 -19.80
N HIS A 76 15.18 5.91 -20.49
CA HIS A 76 13.89 5.53 -19.93
C HIS A 76 14.03 4.42 -18.87
N ASN A 77 14.23 4.80 -17.61
CA ASN A 77 13.83 3.96 -16.50
C ASN A 77 12.39 4.36 -16.17
N VAL A 78 11.46 3.52 -16.60
CA VAL A 78 10.05 3.59 -16.22
C VAL A 78 9.98 3.26 -14.72
N PHE A 79 10.11 4.29 -13.89
CA PHE A 79 10.03 4.15 -12.44
C PHE A 79 8.57 4.23 -12.00
N LEU A 80 8.00 3.05 -11.78
CA LEU A 80 6.64 2.79 -11.32
C LEU A 80 6.38 3.54 -10.01
N THR A 81 5.53 4.55 -10.11
CA THR A 81 4.97 5.25 -8.99
C THR A 81 3.53 5.53 -9.31
N ASP A 82 2.68 4.77 -8.67
CA ASP A 82 1.51 5.23 -7.97
C ASP A 82 1.30 4.17 -6.87
N ILE A 83 0.29 4.26 -6.00
CA ILE A 83 -0.37 2.98 -5.71
C ILE A 83 -0.70 2.50 -7.10
N ASP A 84 -0.12 1.40 -7.55
CA ASP A 84 -0.59 0.84 -8.80
C ASP A 84 -2.04 0.47 -8.49
N ALA A 85 -2.97 1.38 -8.77
CA ALA A 85 -4.30 1.05 -9.25
C ALA A 85 -4.16 0.15 -10.48
N GLU A 86 -2.96 0.00 -11.05
CA GLU A 86 -2.58 -1.06 -11.99
C GLU A 86 -2.37 -2.44 -11.34
N THR A 87 -2.25 -2.57 -10.01
CA THR A 87 -2.08 -3.84 -9.26
C THR A 87 -3.32 -4.25 -8.46
N VAL A 88 -4.20 -3.29 -8.22
CA VAL A 88 -5.50 -3.50 -7.58
C VAL A 88 -6.57 -3.33 -8.64
N ASP A 89 -7.62 -4.16 -8.63
CA ASP A 89 -8.65 -4.09 -9.66
C ASP A 89 -9.22 -2.66 -9.77
N HIS A 90 -9.28 -2.10 -10.99
CA HIS A 90 -9.61 -0.69 -11.20
C HIS A 90 -11.04 -0.40 -10.73
N THR A 91 -11.16 0.35 -9.65
CA THR A 91 -12.44 0.90 -9.19
C THR A 91 -12.39 2.42 -9.28
N PRO A 92 -13.53 3.11 -9.53
CA PRO A 92 -13.57 4.57 -9.49
C PRO A 92 -13.09 5.18 -8.16
N CYS A 93 -13.06 4.38 -7.09
CA CYS A 93 -12.52 4.78 -5.80
C CYS A 93 -10.98 4.72 -5.79
N ALA A 94 -10.39 3.65 -6.32
CA ALA A 94 -8.93 3.50 -6.41
C ALA A 94 -8.31 4.59 -7.29
N ASP A 95 -8.95 4.98 -8.40
CA ASP A 95 -8.44 6.02 -9.30
C ASP A 95 -8.38 7.41 -8.65
N ASN A 96 -9.24 7.66 -7.66
CA ASN A 96 -9.28 8.91 -6.90
C ASN A 96 -8.38 8.89 -5.65
N TRP A 97 -7.84 7.71 -5.31
CA TRP A 97 -7.00 7.53 -4.14
C TRP A 97 -5.54 7.78 -4.51
N LYS A 98 -5.00 8.92 -4.07
CA LYS A 98 -3.58 9.25 -4.24
C LYS A 98 -2.88 9.14 -2.90
N ALA A 99 -1.95 8.20 -2.79
CA ALA A 99 -1.00 8.19 -1.69
C ALA A 99 -0.26 9.54 -1.66
N ALA A 100 -0.18 10.17 -0.49
CA ALA A 100 0.53 11.43 -0.33
C ALA A 100 2.05 11.17 -0.37
N MET A 101 2.64 11.13 -1.56
CA MET A 101 4.09 10.99 -1.72
C MET A 101 4.67 12.25 -2.36
N ALA A 102 5.56 12.94 -1.63
CA ALA A 102 6.42 13.95 -2.22
C ALA A 102 7.41 13.27 -3.18
N SER A 103 7.71 13.93 -4.31
CA SER A 103 8.63 13.45 -5.35
C SER A 103 10.03 13.07 -4.84
N GLU A 104 10.41 13.50 -3.63
CA GLU A 104 11.68 13.18 -2.96
C GLU A 104 11.78 11.72 -2.48
N LEU A 105 10.68 11.04 -2.16
CA LEU A 105 10.70 9.64 -1.69
C LEU A 105 11.11 8.64 -2.78
N LYS A 106 10.94 8.99 -4.06
CA LYS A 106 11.39 8.16 -5.19
C LYS A 106 12.92 7.96 -5.23
N LYS A 107 13.69 8.87 -4.60
CA LYS A 107 15.15 8.74 -4.47
C LYS A 107 15.59 7.88 -3.29
N MET A 108 14.74 7.68 -2.28
CA MET A 108 15.06 6.85 -1.11
C MET A 108 15.15 5.35 -1.46
N TRP A 109 14.37 4.86 -2.44
CA TRP A 109 14.34 3.45 -2.81
C TRP A 109 15.63 2.94 -3.46
N GLY A 110 16.45 3.82 -4.05
CA GLY A 110 17.77 3.44 -4.56
C GLY A 110 18.86 3.30 -3.48
N ILE A 111 18.52 3.61 -2.22
CA ILE A 111 19.47 3.69 -1.10
C ILE A 111 19.18 2.61 -0.05
N TYR A 112 17.92 2.26 0.15
CA TYR A 112 17.47 1.34 1.18
C TYR A 112 16.89 0.05 0.59
N HIS A 113 17.36 -1.10 1.07
CA HIS A 113 16.80 -2.41 0.75
C HIS A 113 15.39 -2.56 1.36
N GLU A 114 15.22 -2.18 2.63
CA GLU A 114 13.93 -2.11 3.31
C GLU A 114 13.36 -0.70 3.15
N THR A 115 12.24 -0.57 2.45
CA THR A 115 11.62 0.71 2.10
C THR A 115 10.48 1.10 3.05
N GLY A 116 10.01 0.15 3.87
CA GLY A 116 9.00 0.37 4.90
C GLY A 116 8.54 -0.94 5.53
N VAL A 117 7.47 -0.86 6.34
CA VAL A 117 6.85 -2.01 7.00
C VAL A 117 5.36 -2.03 6.69
N PHE A 118 4.86 -3.20 6.29
CA PHE A 118 3.44 -3.48 6.15
C PHE A 118 2.98 -4.27 7.38
N ALA A 119 1.86 -3.88 7.98
CA ALA A 119 1.42 -4.46 9.26
C ALA A 119 -0.07 -4.83 9.22
N THR A 120 -0.43 -5.78 10.07
CA THR A 120 -1.83 -6.02 10.45
C THR A 120 -2.00 -5.95 11.95
N ALA A 121 -3.13 -5.39 12.37
CA ALA A 121 -3.53 -5.34 13.77
C ALA A 121 -4.95 -5.86 13.92
N CYS A 122 -5.26 -6.43 15.09
CA CYS A 122 -6.64 -6.72 15.45
C CYS A 122 -7.33 -5.47 16.00
N TRP A 123 -8.66 -5.50 16.05
CA TRP A 123 -9.50 -4.47 16.71
C TRP A 123 -9.15 -4.14 18.17
N HIS A 124 -8.41 -5.01 18.87
CA HIS A 124 -7.93 -4.72 20.23
C HIS A 124 -6.64 -3.87 20.26
N GLY A 125 -6.07 -3.51 19.10
CA GLY A 125 -4.83 -2.74 18.99
C GLY A 125 -3.55 -3.57 19.10
N PHE A 126 -3.63 -4.90 19.04
CA PHE A 126 -2.43 -5.76 18.98
C PHE A 126 -2.01 -5.99 17.54
N ILE A 127 -0.72 -5.77 17.26
CA ILE A 127 -0.08 -6.22 16.02
C ILE A 127 -0.18 -7.74 15.95
N LEU A 128 -0.66 -8.26 14.81
CA LEU A 128 -0.71 -9.67 14.51
C LEU A 128 0.53 -10.09 13.72
N TRP A 129 0.77 -9.39 12.61
CA TRP A 129 1.90 -9.67 11.73
C TRP A 129 2.52 -8.40 11.15
N LEU A 130 3.81 -8.48 10.86
CA LEU A 130 4.64 -7.47 10.21
C LEU A 130 5.33 -8.09 8.99
N VAL A 131 5.50 -7.29 7.95
CA VAL A 131 6.27 -7.64 6.74
C VAL A 131 7.15 -6.45 6.39
N ASP A 132 8.41 -6.72 6.08
CA ASP A 132 9.27 -5.71 5.50
C ASP A 132 8.91 -5.51 4.02
N MET A 133 8.69 -4.27 3.63
CA MET A 133 8.59 -3.91 2.22
C MET A 133 10.00 -3.81 1.65
N VAL A 134 10.31 -4.64 0.66
CA VAL A 134 11.65 -4.76 0.10
C VAL A 134 11.67 -4.14 -1.28
N GLU A 135 12.50 -3.10 -1.45
CA GLU A 135 12.73 -2.37 -2.70
C GLU A 135 11.44 -1.94 -3.44
N SER A 136 10.34 -1.76 -2.69
CA SER A 136 9.01 -1.48 -3.26
C SER A 136 8.20 -0.49 -2.41
N GLY A 137 7.15 0.08 -2.98
CA GLY A 137 6.06 0.68 -2.18
C GLY A 137 5.12 -0.39 -1.63
N GLU A 138 3.93 0.03 -1.20
CA GLU A 138 2.83 -0.86 -0.82
C GLU A 138 2.28 -1.57 -2.06
N LEU A 139 2.65 -2.85 -2.21
CA LEU A 139 2.12 -3.75 -3.25
C LEU A 139 1.02 -4.64 -2.68
N ALA A 140 0.06 -5.02 -3.52
CA ALA A 140 -1.05 -5.89 -3.11
C ALA A 140 -0.60 -7.27 -2.57
N LYS A 141 0.61 -7.74 -2.96
CA LYS A 141 1.20 -9.00 -2.44
C LYS A 141 1.30 -9.02 -0.92
N TYR A 142 1.56 -7.88 -0.29
CA TYR A 142 1.66 -7.78 1.17
C TYR A 142 0.31 -8.04 1.82
N LEU A 143 -0.74 -7.39 1.33
CA LEU A 143 -2.10 -7.59 1.85
C LEU A 143 -2.65 -8.98 1.53
N LEU A 144 -2.29 -9.58 0.38
CA LEU A 144 -2.60 -10.99 0.09
C LEU A 144 -1.91 -11.96 1.06
N ALA A 145 -0.63 -11.75 1.35
CA ALA A 145 0.10 -12.56 2.33
C ALA A 145 -0.53 -12.48 3.74
N MET A 146 -0.89 -11.26 4.17
CA MET A 146 -1.62 -11.04 5.42
C MET A 146 -3.00 -11.71 5.41
N THR A 147 -3.73 -11.63 4.31
CA THR A 147 -5.03 -12.29 4.13
C THR A 147 -4.89 -13.81 4.21
N SER A 148 -3.84 -14.39 3.62
CA SER A 148 -3.55 -15.81 3.73
C SER A 148 -3.39 -16.24 5.19
N LYS A 149 -2.62 -15.49 5.98
CA LYS A 149 -2.47 -15.74 7.43
C LYS A 149 -3.79 -15.63 8.19
N ILE A 150 -4.60 -14.63 7.88
CA ILE A 150 -5.94 -14.48 8.44
C ILE A 150 -6.78 -15.74 8.17
N LEU A 151 -6.82 -16.20 6.92
CA LEU A 151 -7.61 -17.36 6.53
C LEU A 151 -7.07 -18.71 7.07
N GLU A 152 -5.78 -18.77 7.39
CA GLU A 152 -5.15 -19.97 7.96
C GLU A 152 -5.30 -20.06 9.47
N LEU A 153 -5.16 -18.94 10.17
CA LEU A 153 -4.95 -18.91 11.62
C LEU A 153 -6.14 -18.33 12.38
N LEU A 154 -6.94 -17.47 11.74
CA LEU A 154 -8.14 -16.91 12.36
C LEU A 154 -9.37 -17.73 11.96
N GLY A 155 -10.44 -17.59 12.74
CA GLY A 155 -11.71 -18.27 12.47
C GLY A 155 -12.40 -17.72 11.22
N GLU A 156 -13.64 -18.13 10.98
CA GLU A 156 -14.45 -17.63 9.86
C GLU A 156 -15.03 -16.23 10.14
N LYS A 157 -15.52 -15.57 9.08
CA LYS A 157 -16.24 -14.29 9.11
C LYS A 157 -15.39 -13.12 9.59
N ASN A 158 -14.11 -13.12 9.23
CA ASN A 158 -13.24 -11.97 9.47
C ASN A 158 -13.65 -10.78 8.59
N ILE A 159 -13.55 -9.58 9.16
CA ILE A 159 -13.66 -8.33 8.42
C ILE A 159 -12.26 -7.76 8.28
N LEU A 160 -11.80 -7.62 7.04
CA LEU A 160 -10.49 -7.09 6.70
C LEU A 160 -10.62 -5.62 6.27
N ALA A 161 -10.08 -4.73 7.09
CA ALA A 161 -10.08 -3.30 6.81
C ALA A 161 -8.85 -2.87 6.03
N TYR A 162 -9.04 -2.04 5.01
CA TYR A 162 -7.97 -1.38 4.27
C TYR A 162 -8.52 -0.11 3.58
N ASP A 163 -7.71 0.93 3.42
CA ASP A 163 -8.14 2.22 2.85
C ASP A 163 -8.86 2.08 1.51
N ILE A 164 -8.35 1.18 0.68
CA ILE A 164 -8.91 0.78 -0.61
C ILE A 164 -9.46 -0.65 -0.59
N GLY A 165 -10.02 -1.08 0.55
CA GLY A 165 -10.61 -2.41 0.74
C GLY A 165 -11.66 -2.78 -0.33
N CYS A 166 -12.37 -1.78 -0.88
CA CYS A 166 -13.30 -1.98 -1.99
C CYS A 166 -12.62 -2.46 -3.28
N ALA A 167 -11.41 -1.97 -3.56
CA ALA A 167 -10.64 -2.34 -4.73
C ALA A 167 -9.87 -3.64 -4.47
N PHE A 168 -9.36 -3.80 -3.24
CA PHE A 168 -8.70 -5.03 -2.81
C PHE A 168 -9.63 -6.26 -2.87
N GLU A 169 -10.94 -6.11 -2.63
CA GLU A 169 -11.89 -7.22 -2.84
C GLU A 169 -11.79 -7.79 -4.26
N GLY A 170 -11.61 -6.92 -5.28
CA GLY A 170 -11.36 -7.32 -6.66
C GLY A 170 -10.07 -8.12 -6.80
N THR A 171 -8.95 -7.63 -6.27
CA THR A 171 -7.67 -8.36 -6.26
C THR A 171 -7.79 -9.71 -5.57
N LEU A 172 -8.41 -9.75 -4.39
CA LEU A 172 -8.61 -10.97 -3.63
C LEU A 172 -9.44 -11.99 -4.42
N SER A 173 -10.48 -11.54 -5.13
CA SER A 173 -11.33 -12.42 -5.95
C SER A 173 -10.61 -13.05 -7.16
N HIS A 174 -9.51 -12.43 -7.62
CA HIS A 174 -8.67 -12.95 -8.71
C HIS A 174 -7.41 -13.68 -8.22
N SER A 175 -7.16 -13.69 -6.91
CA SER A 175 -6.03 -14.37 -6.28
C SER A 175 -6.28 -15.88 -6.06
N SER A 176 -5.23 -16.61 -5.70
CA SER A 176 -5.33 -18.01 -5.26
C SER A 176 -6.16 -18.19 -3.98
N LEU A 177 -6.37 -17.11 -3.21
CA LEU A 177 -7.13 -17.10 -1.96
C LEU A 177 -8.64 -16.98 -2.15
N ALA A 178 -9.13 -16.68 -3.37
CA ALA A 178 -10.53 -16.33 -3.64
C ALA A 178 -11.55 -17.34 -3.08
N ASN A 179 -11.33 -18.63 -3.34
CA ASN A 179 -12.25 -19.69 -2.88
C ASN A 179 -12.25 -19.77 -1.35
N LYS A 180 -11.08 -19.75 -0.71
CA LYS A 180 -10.95 -19.84 0.74
C LYS A 180 -11.55 -18.61 1.45
N ALA A 181 -11.31 -17.42 0.90
CA ALA A 181 -11.89 -16.18 1.40
C ALA A 181 -13.42 -16.22 1.34
N LYS A 182 -13.98 -16.73 0.24
CA LYS A 182 -15.42 -16.90 0.06
C LYS A 182 -15.99 -17.94 1.03
N ASP A 183 -15.35 -19.11 1.14
CA ASP A 183 -15.81 -20.20 2.02
C ASP A 183 -15.83 -19.76 3.48
N GLN A 184 -14.83 -18.99 3.91
CA GLN A 184 -14.77 -18.43 5.26
C GLN A 184 -15.57 -17.13 5.42
N SER A 185 -16.27 -16.66 4.39
CA SER A 185 -17.06 -15.42 4.43
C SER A 185 -16.24 -14.19 4.87
N LEU A 186 -15.00 -14.06 4.40
CA LEU A 186 -14.18 -12.86 4.64
C LEU A 186 -14.80 -11.66 3.92
N HIS A 187 -14.93 -10.55 4.64
CA HIS A 187 -15.49 -9.31 4.10
C HIS A 187 -14.45 -8.19 4.09
N CYS A 188 -14.28 -7.50 2.97
CA CYS A 188 -13.41 -6.32 2.92
C CYS A 188 -14.17 -5.08 3.42
N CYS A 189 -13.48 -4.17 4.09
CA CYS A 189 -14.05 -2.95 4.65
C CYS A 189 -13.10 -1.77 4.41
N VAL A 190 -13.64 -0.57 4.26
CA VAL A 190 -12.85 0.67 4.26
C VAL A 190 -12.93 1.30 5.64
N ASN A 191 -11.92 2.06 6.07
CA ASN A 191 -12.01 2.74 7.37
C ASN A 191 -13.08 3.86 7.34
N ALA A 192 -13.53 4.30 8.52
CA ALA A 192 -14.62 5.26 8.64
C ALA A 192 -14.21 6.66 8.15
N PHE A 193 -12.95 7.06 8.36
CA PHE A 193 -12.47 8.38 7.96
C PHE A 193 -12.40 8.49 6.43
N HIS A 194 -11.75 7.52 5.78
CA HIS A 194 -11.62 7.47 4.33
C HIS A 194 -12.91 7.05 3.65
N GLY A 195 -13.82 6.34 4.33
CA GLY A 195 -15.15 6.01 3.84
C GLY A 195 -15.87 7.19 3.19
N THR A 196 -15.71 8.40 3.74
CA THR A 196 -16.30 9.62 3.16
C THR A 196 -15.68 10.09 1.84
N ALA A 197 -14.42 9.71 1.56
CA ALA A 197 -13.74 9.97 0.31
C ALA A 197 -14.13 8.98 -0.81
N HIS A 198 -14.77 7.86 -0.45
CA HIS A 198 -15.31 6.90 -1.40
C HIS A 198 -16.65 7.34 -1.99
N ASN A 199 -17.00 6.87 -3.19
CA ASN A 199 -18.30 7.17 -3.78
C ASN A 199 -19.47 6.53 -3.00
N ALA A 200 -20.69 7.05 -3.19
CA ALA A 200 -21.86 6.59 -2.43
C ALA A 200 -22.15 5.08 -2.54
N THR A 201 -21.89 4.48 -3.71
CA THR A 201 -22.06 3.04 -3.94
C THR A 201 -21.03 2.21 -3.19
N CYS A 202 -19.79 2.70 -3.07
CA CYS A 202 -18.77 2.07 -2.26
C CYS A 202 -19.14 2.16 -0.77
N GLN A 203 -19.57 3.35 -0.31
CA GLN A 203 -19.98 3.55 1.09
C GLN A 203 -21.13 2.62 1.49
N SER A 204 -22.11 2.40 0.62
CA SER A 204 -23.26 1.52 0.93
C SER A 204 -22.91 0.03 1.05
N ARG A 205 -21.67 -0.37 0.70
CA ARG A 205 -21.21 -1.76 0.77
C ARG A 205 -20.01 -1.98 1.69
N TYR A 206 -19.05 -1.06 1.71
CA TYR A 206 -17.76 -1.25 2.40
C TYR A 206 -17.59 -0.38 3.64
N HIS A 207 -18.47 0.60 3.90
CA HIS A 207 -18.36 1.46 5.08
C HIS A 207 -18.67 0.68 6.37
N PRO A 208 -17.96 0.89 7.49
CA PRO A 208 -18.14 0.09 8.70
C PRO A 208 -19.58 0.15 9.25
N ASN A 209 -20.22 1.33 9.21
CA ASN A 209 -21.62 1.52 9.62
C ASN A 209 -22.66 0.67 8.87
N VAL A 210 -22.33 0.09 7.71
CA VAL A 210 -23.27 -0.77 6.95
C VAL A 210 -22.92 -2.26 7.04
N ILE A 211 -21.86 -2.62 7.77
CA ILE A 211 -21.39 -4.00 7.91
C ILE A 211 -21.74 -4.53 9.30
N ASP A 212 -22.54 -5.59 9.34
CA ASP A 212 -22.90 -6.26 10.58
C ASP A 212 -21.66 -6.83 11.29
N GLY A 213 -21.56 -6.58 12.59
CA GLY A 213 -20.44 -7.03 13.43
C GLY A 213 -19.32 -6.00 13.61
N MET A 214 -19.32 -4.89 12.88
CA MET A 214 -18.30 -3.83 13.01
C MET A 214 -18.39 -3.02 14.31
N GLY A 215 -19.57 -2.95 14.93
CA GLY A 215 -19.77 -2.14 16.13
C GLY A 215 -19.53 -0.65 15.89
N LEU A 216 -18.76 0.00 16.76
CA LEU A 216 -18.40 1.44 16.67
C LEU A 216 -16.94 1.65 16.26
N GLU A 217 -16.29 0.63 15.71
CA GLU A 217 -14.89 0.70 15.30
C GLU A 217 -14.73 1.60 14.07
N ASP A 218 -13.74 2.51 14.12
CA ASP A 218 -13.44 3.40 13.00
C ASP A 218 -12.36 2.86 12.05
N LEU A 219 -11.67 1.79 12.47
CA LEU A 219 -10.65 1.08 11.71
C LEU A 219 -9.38 1.91 11.45
N GLU A 220 -9.11 2.91 12.29
CA GLU A 220 -7.91 3.78 12.24
C GLU A 220 -6.76 3.28 13.13
N MET A 221 -6.74 1.98 13.44
CA MET A 221 -5.84 1.44 14.46
C MET A 221 -4.37 1.48 14.02
N LEU A 222 -4.08 1.14 12.76
CA LEU A 222 -2.72 1.11 12.24
C LEU A 222 -2.14 2.53 12.10
N GLU A 223 -2.98 3.49 11.72
CA GLU A 223 -2.65 4.91 11.62
C GLU A 223 -2.24 5.45 12.99
N ARG A 224 -2.94 5.07 14.07
CA ARG A 224 -2.56 5.43 15.45
C ARG A 224 -1.24 4.77 15.87
N ILE A 225 -1.05 3.50 15.54
CA ILE A 225 0.18 2.76 15.87
C ILE A 225 1.38 3.40 15.15
N PHE A 226 1.29 3.63 13.84
CA PHE A 226 2.34 4.29 13.05
C PHE A 226 2.53 5.76 13.44
N SER A 227 1.47 6.47 13.80
CA SER A 227 1.60 7.82 14.35
C SER A 227 2.42 7.82 15.64
N THR A 228 2.24 6.80 16.50
CA THR A 228 3.00 6.66 17.75
C THR A 228 4.46 6.31 17.49
N SER A 229 4.77 5.51 16.46
CA SER A 229 6.16 5.14 16.13
C SER A 229 7.02 6.33 15.69
N ASN A 230 6.41 7.42 15.21
CA ASN A 230 7.12 8.66 14.89
C ASN A 230 7.90 9.25 16.09
N GLN A 231 7.51 8.94 17.33
CA GLN A 231 8.22 9.37 18.54
C GLN A 231 9.63 8.76 18.64
N VAL A 232 9.84 7.58 18.05
CA VAL A 232 11.11 6.86 18.08
C VAL A 232 11.81 6.80 16.72
N ALA A 233 11.12 7.20 15.64
CA ALA A 233 11.64 7.13 14.28
C ALA A 233 13.04 7.77 14.14
N ALA A 234 13.29 8.92 14.76
CA ALA A 234 14.59 9.60 14.66
C ALA A 234 15.77 8.80 15.25
N VAL A 235 15.50 7.96 16.26
CA VAL A 235 16.54 7.15 16.93
C VAL A 235 16.63 5.72 16.37
N THR A 236 15.57 5.22 15.73
CA THR A 236 15.54 3.89 15.11
C THR A 236 15.80 3.90 13.59
N HIS A 237 15.87 5.06 12.96
CA HIS A 237 16.04 5.20 11.50
C HIS A 237 17.26 4.47 10.90
N TYR A 238 18.34 4.32 11.69
CA TYR A 238 19.55 3.60 11.29
C TYR A 238 19.77 2.32 12.09
N ALA A 239 18.75 1.87 12.84
CA ALA A 239 18.79 0.59 13.49
C ALA A 239 18.85 -0.52 12.42
N SER A 240 19.64 -1.55 12.67
CA SER A 240 19.57 -2.78 11.87
C SER A 240 18.21 -3.45 12.04
N ALA A 241 17.85 -4.34 11.13
CA ALA A 241 16.66 -5.19 11.25
C ALA A 241 16.55 -5.92 12.61
N PHE A 242 17.67 -6.26 13.26
CA PHE A 242 17.67 -6.87 14.58
C PHE A 242 17.24 -5.95 15.74
N HIS A 243 17.43 -4.64 15.59
CA HIS A 243 17.29 -3.64 16.64
C HIS A 243 16.08 -2.71 16.45
N ARG A 244 15.23 -3.01 15.45
CA ARG A 244 14.02 -2.25 15.13
C ARG A 244 12.88 -2.53 16.09
#